data_AF-A0A0G1E9Y7-F1
#
_entry.id   AF-A0A0G1E9Y7-F1
#
_cell.length_a   1.000
_cell.length_b   1.000
_cell.length_c   1.000
_cell.angle_alpha   90.00
_cell.angle_beta   90.00
_cell.angle_gamma   90.00
#
_symmetry.space_group_name_H-M   'P 1'
#
loop_
_entity.id
_entity.type
_entity.pdbx_description
1 polymer ?
#
loop_
_entity_poly.entity_id
_entity_poly.type
_entity_poly.pdbx_seq_one_letter_code
_entity_poly.pdbx_strand_id
1 'polypeptide(L)'
;MKTEYLSYDEQRKIAEDLYNLTDSLEACDRLEKDYGIQIRPGRSVELNSFARALDKTKFLNVDVEKAISKHSGRPLRLRDL
;
A
#
# COMPACT_ATOMS: atom_id res chain seq x y z
N MET A 1 12.72 -9.97 14.05
CA MET A 1 12.61 -9.44 12.68
C MET A 1 12.83 -7.93 12.74
N LYS A 2 13.56 -7.36 11.77
CA LYS A 2 13.71 -5.90 11.67
C LYS A 2 12.39 -5.35 11.13
N THR A 3 11.78 -4.39 11.81
CA THR A 3 10.56 -3.72 11.34
C THR A 3 10.90 -2.89 10.11
N GLU A 4 10.20 -3.14 9.01
CA GLU A 4 10.36 -2.42 7.74
C GLU A 4 9.27 -1.37 7.57
N TYR A 5 9.61 -0.23 6.95
CA TYR A 5 8.71 0.92 6.80
C TYR A 5 8.59 1.33 5.34
N LEU A 6 7.37 1.62 4.90
CA LEU A 6 7.08 2.24 3.62
C LEU A 6 7.11 3.75 3.78
N SER A 7 7.91 4.41 2.94
CA SER A 7 7.88 5.87 2.80
C SER A 7 6.57 6.33 2.16
N TYR A 8 6.28 7.63 2.23
CA TYR A 8 5.09 8.19 1.60
C TYR A 8 5.05 7.94 0.08
N ASP A 9 6.17 8.10 -0.63
CA ASP A 9 6.19 7.89 -2.09
C ASP A 9 5.93 6.43 -2.47
N GLU A 10 6.37 5.48 -1.65
CA GLU A 10 6.08 4.05 -1.85
C GLU A 10 4.60 3.75 -1.62
N GLN A 11 4.02 4.23 -0.51
CA GLN A 11 2.60 4.09 -0.23
C GLN A 11 1.75 4.67 -1.38
N ARG A 12 2.12 5.86 -1.86
CA ARG A 12 1.46 6.57 -2.96
C ARG A 12 1.47 5.77 -4.26
N LYS A 13 2.64 5.27 -4.66
CA LYS A 13 2.79 4.46 -5.88
C LYS A 13 2.05 3.12 -5.79
N ILE A 14 2.01 2.51 -4.61
CA ILE A 14 1.21 1.29 -4.39
C ILE A 14 -0.29 1.59 -4.60
N ALA A 15 -0.78 2.72 -4.08
CA ALA A 15 -2.17 3.14 -4.30
C ALA A 15 -2.48 3.38 -5.78
N GLU A 16 -1.59 4.08 -6.50
CA GLU A 16 -1.70 4.31 -7.95
C GLU A 16 -1.77 2.99 -8.73
N ASP A 17 -0.87 2.04 -8.44
CA ASP A 17 -0.81 0.74 -9.12
C ASP A 17 -2.08 -0.08 -8.88
N LEU A 18 -2.60 -0.10 -7.65
CA LEU A 18 -3.83 -0.83 -7.31
C LEU A 18 -5.07 -0.28 -8.02
N TYR A 19 -5.16 1.03 -8.20
CA TYR A 19 -6.24 1.65 -8.97
C TYR A 19 -5.91 1.79 -10.47
N ASN A 20 -4.71 1.40 -10.92
CA ASN A 20 -4.18 1.63 -12.26
C ASN A 20 -4.33 3.10 -12.73
N LEU A 21 -4.00 4.05 -11.84
CA LEU A 21 -4.14 5.49 -12.08
C LEU A 21 -2.78 6.18 -12.26
N THR A 22 -2.79 7.32 -12.96
CA THR A 22 -1.62 8.22 -13.08
C THR A 22 -1.65 9.39 -12.09
N ASP A 23 -2.80 9.65 -11.45
CA ASP A 23 -2.96 10.69 -10.44
C ASP A 23 -2.96 10.08 -9.03
N SER A 24 -1.88 10.33 -8.28
CA SER A 24 -1.76 9.86 -6.91
C SER A 24 -2.77 10.42 -5.93
N LEU A 25 -3.18 11.69 -6.09
CA LEU A 25 -4.05 12.33 -5.11
C LEU A 25 -5.39 11.61 -5.11
N GLU A 26 -5.95 11.37 -6.30
CA GLU A 26 -7.19 10.61 -6.43
C GLU A 26 -7.05 9.19 -5.88
N ALA A 27 -5.96 8.47 -6.20
CA ALA A 27 -5.76 7.11 -5.72
C ALA A 27 -5.67 7.03 -4.18
N CYS A 28 -4.94 7.96 -3.55
CA CYS A 28 -4.83 8.04 -2.09
C CYS A 28 -6.16 8.44 -1.44
N ASP A 29 -6.87 9.42 -2.01
CA ASP A 29 -8.18 9.87 -1.53
C ASP A 29 -9.21 8.74 -1.59
N ARG A 30 -9.16 7.90 -2.63
CA ARG A 30 -10.03 6.72 -2.74
C ARG A 30 -9.72 5.67 -1.69
N LEU A 31 -8.44 5.38 -1.41
CA LEU A 31 -8.08 4.48 -0.30
C LEU A 31 -8.54 5.02 1.05
N GLU A 32 -8.40 6.31 1.31
CA GLU A 32 -8.86 6.93 2.55
C GLU A 32 -10.39 6.93 2.64
N LYS A 33 -11.10 7.29 1.58
CA LYS A 33 -12.57 7.37 1.56
C LYS A 33 -13.24 6.00 1.62
N ASP A 34 -12.76 5.04 0.84
CA ASP A 34 -13.40 3.72 0.70
C ASP A 34 -13.01 2.79 1.87
N TYR A 35 -11.79 2.94 2.42
CA TYR A 35 -11.21 1.98 3.37
C TYR A 35 -10.54 2.59 4.60
N GLY A 36 -10.49 3.92 4.73
CA GLY A 36 -9.87 4.61 5.88
C GLY A 36 -8.34 4.54 5.91
N ILE A 37 -7.68 4.16 4.81
CA ILE A 37 -6.23 4.00 4.76
C ILE A 37 -5.58 5.36 4.45
N GLN A 38 -4.99 5.98 5.47
CA GLN A 38 -4.44 7.32 5.37
C GLN A 38 -3.00 7.33 4.85
N ILE A 39 -2.81 7.81 3.63
CA ILE A 39 -1.49 7.99 3.01
C ILE A 39 -1.15 9.48 3.02
N ARG A 40 -0.19 9.89 3.87
CA ARG A 40 0.11 11.32 4.11
C ARG A 40 1.58 11.67 3.88
N PRO A 41 1.89 12.83 3.26
CA PRO A 41 3.26 13.30 3.12
C PRO A 41 4.02 13.33 4.44
N GLY A 42 5.29 12.91 4.41
CA GLY A 42 6.16 12.89 5.61
C GLY A 42 5.86 11.77 6.61
N ARG A 43 4.82 10.95 6.38
CA ARG A 43 4.49 9.81 7.24
C ARG A 43 5.02 8.50 6.64
N SER A 44 5.85 7.81 7.41
CA SER A 44 6.18 6.41 7.12
C SER A 44 5.25 5.49 7.90
N VAL A 45 4.87 4.38 7.28
CA VAL A 45 4.02 3.35 7.90
C VAL A 45 4.78 2.03 7.90
N GLU A 46 4.55 1.19 8.90
CA GLU A 46 5.12 -0.15 8.90
C GLU A 46 4.56 -0.95 7.72
N LEU A 47 5.44 -1.65 7.00
CA LEU A 47 5.10 -2.41 5.79
C LEU A 47 4.00 -3.45 6.07
N ASN A 48 4.14 -4.24 7.12
CA ASN A 48 3.18 -5.29 7.47
C ASN A 48 1.82 -4.70 7.88
N SER A 49 1.83 -3.61 8.65
CA SER A 49 0.61 -2.90 9.04
C SER A 49 -0.13 -2.32 7.83
N PHE A 50 0.60 -1.74 6.87
CA PHE A 50 0.02 -1.23 5.64
C PHE A 50 -0.54 -2.34 4.75
N ALA A 51 0.19 -3.44 4.60
CA ALA A 51 -0.26 -4.59 3.83
C ALA A 51 -1.52 -5.24 4.40
N ARG A 52 -1.59 -5.40 5.72
CA ARG A 52 -2.81 -5.88 6.42
C ARG A 52 -3.99 -4.92 6.28
N ALA A 53 -3.73 -3.62 6.12
CA ALA A 53 -4.79 -2.67 5.82
C ALA A 53 -5.32 -2.87 4.39
N LEU A 54 -4.43 -3.09 3.43
CA LEU A 54 -4.79 -3.36 2.03
C LEU A 54 -5.49 -4.71 1.82
N ASP A 55 -5.19 -5.73 2.64
CA ASP A 55 -5.88 -7.04 2.62
C ASP A 55 -7.39 -6.94 2.95
N LYS A 56 -7.81 -5.86 3.63
CA LYS A 56 -9.22 -5.59 3.94
C LYS A 56 -9.98 -4.90 2.81
N THR A 57 -9.31 -4.59 1.71
CA THR A 57 -9.89 -3.90 0.55
C THR A 57 -10.51 -4.90 -0.42
N LYS A 58 -11.04 -4.41 -1.55
CA LYS A 58 -11.54 -5.26 -2.64
C LYS A 58 -10.44 -5.83 -3.55
N PHE A 59 -9.19 -5.41 -3.37
CA PHE A 59 -8.10 -5.81 -4.25
C PHE A 59 -7.70 -7.25 -4.00
N LEU A 60 -7.29 -7.97 -5.05
CA LEU A 60 -6.81 -9.33 -4.90
C LEU A 60 -5.46 -9.33 -4.19
N ASN A 61 -5.25 -10.31 -3.29
CA ASN A 61 -4.02 -10.43 -2.52
C ASN A 61 -2.77 -10.46 -3.41
N VAL A 62 -2.85 -11.14 -4.57
CA VAL A 62 -1.77 -11.19 -5.55
C VAL A 62 -1.42 -9.81 -6.12
N ASP A 63 -2.40 -8.93 -6.31
CA ASP A 63 -2.17 -7.58 -6.84
C ASP A 63 -1.58 -6.68 -5.76
N VAL A 64 -2.05 -6.80 -4.52
CA VAL A 64 -1.47 -6.10 -3.35
C VAL A 64 -0.01 -6.51 -3.14
N GLU A 65 0.29 -7.82 -3.12
CA GLU A 65 1.66 -8.33 -2.97
C GLU A 65 2.58 -7.85 -4.10
N LYS A 66 2.10 -7.86 -5.34
CA LYS A 66 2.85 -7.38 -6.51
C LYS A 66 3.12 -5.89 -6.41
N ALA A 67 2.10 -5.07 -6.14
CA ALA A 67 2.24 -3.62 -6.04
C ALA A 67 3.22 -3.24 -4.93
N ILE A 68 3.09 -3.85 -3.74
CA ILE A 68 4.03 -3.65 -2.63
C ILE A 68 5.44 -4.06 -3.05
N SER A 69 5.64 -5.27 -3.58
CA SER A 69 6.97 -5.76 -3.96
C SER A 69 7.62 -4.88 -5.04
N LYS A 70 6.85 -4.44 -6.02
CA LYS A 70 7.28 -3.59 -7.14
C LYS A 70 7.76 -2.22 -6.66
N HIS A 71 7.02 -1.57 -5.77
CA HIS A 71 7.29 -0.19 -5.38
C HIS A 71 8.15 -0.05 -4.13
N SER A 72 8.18 -1.09 -3.29
CA SER A 72 8.96 -1.09 -2.06
C SER A 72 10.29 -1.86 -2.19
N GLY A 73 10.44 -2.69 -3.23
CA GLY A 73 11.57 -3.62 -3.39
C GLY A 73 11.60 -4.76 -2.38
N ARG A 74 10.57 -4.88 -1.53
CA ARG A 74 10.51 -5.85 -0.43
C ARG A 74 9.46 -6.91 -0.74
N PRO A 75 9.87 -8.17 -0.94
CA PRO A 75 8.94 -9.24 -1.23
C PRO A 75 8.02 -9.48 -0.03
N LEU A 76 6.73 -9.63 -0.30
CA LEU A 76 5.71 -9.82 0.72
C LEU A 76 4.76 -10.94 0.33
N ARG A 77 4.29 -11.69 1.32
CA ARG A 77 3.20 -12.66 1.21
C ARG A 77 2.17 -12.36 2.29
N LEU A 78 0.96 -11.97 1.92
CA LEU A 78 -0.08 -11.57 2.87
C LEU A 78 -0.50 -12.73 3.80
N ARG A 79 -0.47 -13.96 3.29
CA ARG A 79 -0.75 -15.18 4.08
C ARG A 79 0.27 -15.46 5.20
N ASP A 80 1.46 -14.87 5.11
CA ASP A 80 2.56 -15.08 6.07
C ASP A 80 2.59 -13.98 7.15
N LEU A 81 1.64 -13.02 7.09
CA LEU A 81 1.57 -11.85 7.98
C LEU A 81 0.75 -12.07 9.24
#